data_AF-A0A3Q3D336-F1
#
_entry.id   AF-A0A3Q3D336-F1
#
_cell.length_a   1.000
_cell.length_b   1.000
_cell.length_c   1.000
_cell.angle_alpha   90.00
_cell.angle_beta   90.00
_cell.angle_gamma   90.00
#
_symmetry.space_group_name_H-M   'P 1'
#
loop_
_entity.id
_entity.type
_entity.pdbx_description
1 polymer ?
#
loop_
_entity_poly.entity_id
_entity_poly.type
_entity_poly.pdbx_seq_one_letter_code
_entity_poly.pdbx_strand_id
1 'polypeptide(L)'
;MRAVNDIYDKVEFDGIKLINFKVKSLTQVMTEENKTDPLNPLYIGPEKLLSLYSDKNWGNFCLSYLLTNRDYSGVLGLAWEGKANWGGICSQYTTLRNGRPSTLNTGLVTIQNYGQFLPPRHVQLTLAHELGHSLGSPHDEGTNCGDLGSSGGKGRYLMFPQATDDVRENNDKLSPCSIKHISELLRLKKDDCFVSDQPICGNQIVEEGEECDVGHNDTDLCCYSAKERVGVQCRLKPGKICEGLCCSQECSLKSEAQACDEETDCQMASICSGLSPVCPDPRPKENLTLCSQGTRVCLNGSVCVKHMLEQCDCPGDSKKQKCHLCCQQPEPETCASTTSSVLVRHFQRKALPLVGGAPCMANQGYCDKFHLCRLLDADGPIARLKNSVLNLDEFEDMGEWMKAHWWAILLAILTLSAIMGCTVCLCGQ
;
A
#
# COMPACT_ATOMS: atom_id res chain seq x y z
N MET A 1 4.45 11.38 1.95
CA MET A 1 5.03 11.94 3.19
C MET A 1 4.27 13.11 3.77
N ARG A 2 3.97 14.20 3.03
CA ARG A 2 3.20 15.34 3.61
C ARG A 2 1.90 14.91 4.33
N ALA A 3 1.07 14.10 3.68
CA ALA A 3 -0.15 13.55 4.26
C ALA A 3 0.06 12.64 5.50
N VAL A 4 1.25 12.03 5.64
CA VAL A 4 1.62 11.28 6.85
C VAL A 4 1.97 12.27 7.97
N ASN A 5 2.74 13.32 7.65
CA ASN A 5 3.08 14.35 8.63
C ASN A 5 1.82 15.03 9.15
N ASP A 6 0.80 15.29 8.32
CA ASP A 6 -0.50 15.82 8.74
C ASP A 6 -1.25 14.95 9.78
N ILE A 7 -0.82 13.71 9.99
CA ILE A 7 -1.37 12.79 11.01
C ILE A 7 -0.51 12.86 12.27
N TYR A 8 0.81 12.74 12.13
CA TYR A 8 1.74 12.62 13.27
C TYR A 8 2.07 13.96 13.93
N ASP A 9 2.04 15.06 13.19
CA ASP A 9 2.39 16.41 13.67
C ASP A 9 1.39 16.94 14.72
N LYS A 10 0.12 16.56 14.59
CA LYS A 10 -1.00 16.93 15.47
C LYS A 10 -1.03 16.15 16.78
N VAL A 11 -0.21 15.12 16.93
CA VAL A 11 -0.26 14.21 18.07
C VAL A 11 0.81 14.61 19.11
N GLU A 12 0.39 14.62 20.38
CA GLU A 12 1.28 14.78 21.53
C GLU A 12 1.60 13.42 22.14
N PHE A 13 2.85 12.99 22.04
CA PHE A 13 3.37 11.72 22.55
C PHE A 13 4.02 11.92 23.93
N ASP A 14 3.19 12.06 24.97
CA ASP A 14 3.62 12.16 26.38
C ASP A 14 4.76 13.19 26.60
N GLY A 15 4.51 14.42 26.13
CA GLY A 15 5.44 15.55 26.16
C GLY A 15 6.28 15.74 24.89
N ILE A 16 6.31 14.77 23.98
CA ILE A 16 7.00 14.87 22.69
C ILE A 16 6.01 15.36 21.62
N LYS A 17 6.32 16.48 20.96
CA LYS A 17 5.47 17.13 19.95
C LYS A 17 6.20 17.27 18.62
N LEU A 18 5.44 17.52 17.55
CA LEU A 18 5.97 17.84 16.21
C LEU A 18 6.87 16.73 15.63
N ILE A 19 6.44 15.47 15.77
CA ILE A 19 7.10 14.35 15.11
C ILE A 19 6.79 14.42 13.62
N ASN A 20 7.83 14.66 12.83
CA ASN A 20 7.75 14.74 11.37
C ASN A 20 8.70 13.74 10.72
N PHE A 21 8.31 13.27 9.54
CA PHE A 21 9.14 12.43 8.70
C PHE A 21 9.63 13.22 7.48
N LYS A 22 10.92 13.10 7.20
CA LYS A 22 11.55 13.65 6.00
C LYS A 22 12.20 12.58 5.16
N VAL A 23 12.10 12.76 3.85
CA VAL A 23 12.75 11.89 2.89
C VAL A 23 14.19 12.35 2.75
N LYS A 24 15.13 11.51 3.15
CA LYS A 24 16.56 11.79 2.99
C LYS A 24 17.09 11.36 1.62
N SER A 25 16.52 10.32 1.04
CA SER A 25 16.92 9.78 -0.26
C SER A 25 15.73 9.09 -0.91
N LEU A 26 15.55 9.31 -2.21
CA LEU A 26 14.68 8.53 -3.07
C LEU A 26 15.56 7.76 -4.06
N THR A 27 15.45 6.45 -4.04
CA THR A 27 16.26 5.59 -4.89
C THR A 27 15.35 4.60 -5.58
N GLN A 28 15.46 4.50 -6.91
CA GLN A 28 14.81 3.44 -7.65
C GLN A 28 15.52 2.12 -7.35
N VAL A 29 14.89 1.28 -6.52
CA VAL A 29 15.49 0.02 -6.05
C VAL A 29 15.41 -1.09 -7.12
N MET A 30 14.41 -1.04 -8.00
CA MET A 30 14.21 -2.01 -9.07
C MET A 30 14.18 -1.30 -10.43
N THR A 31 15.09 -1.70 -11.32
CA THR A 31 15.06 -1.35 -12.74
C THR A 31 14.92 -2.64 -13.56
N GLU A 32 14.12 -2.63 -14.63
CA GLU A 32 13.93 -3.81 -15.51
C GLU A 32 15.24 -4.34 -16.10
N GLU A 33 16.29 -3.51 -16.08
CA GLU A 33 17.61 -3.80 -16.61
C GLU A 33 18.41 -4.77 -15.75
N ASN A 34 18.21 -4.77 -14.42
CA ASN A 34 19.03 -5.57 -13.51
C ASN A 34 18.39 -6.91 -13.14
N LYS A 35 18.45 -7.87 -14.06
CA LYS A 35 17.85 -9.21 -13.88
C LYS A 35 18.43 -10.02 -12.72
N THR A 36 19.59 -9.64 -12.17
CA THR A 36 20.27 -10.34 -11.08
C THR A 36 19.91 -9.81 -9.69
N ASP A 37 19.12 -8.73 -9.58
CA ASP A 37 18.70 -8.23 -8.27
C ASP A 37 17.77 -9.26 -7.59
N PRO A 38 18.05 -9.70 -6.34
CA PRO A 38 17.21 -10.65 -5.61
C PRO A 38 15.77 -10.15 -5.38
N LEU A 39 15.53 -8.84 -5.52
CA LEU A 39 14.20 -8.24 -5.44
C LEU A 39 13.42 -8.37 -6.75
N ASN A 40 14.07 -8.70 -7.88
CA ASN A 40 13.46 -8.71 -9.21
C ASN A 40 12.35 -9.75 -9.44
N PRO A 41 12.41 -11.00 -8.91
CA PRO A 41 11.38 -12.00 -9.19
C PRO A 41 9.96 -11.51 -8.90
N LEU A 42 9.06 -11.66 -9.88
CA LEU A 42 7.71 -11.09 -9.84
C LEU A 42 6.81 -11.72 -8.75
N TYR A 43 7.07 -12.97 -8.39
CA TYR A 43 6.25 -13.75 -7.47
C TYR A 43 6.97 -13.97 -6.13
N ILE A 44 7.24 -12.88 -5.40
CA ILE A 44 7.82 -12.93 -4.06
C ILE A 44 6.76 -12.48 -3.07
N GLY A 45 6.49 -13.27 -2.01
CA GLY A 45 5.59 -12.89 -0.93
C GLY A 45 6.05 -11.64 -0.16
N PRO A 46 5.14 -10.90 0.48
CA PRO A 46 5.48 -9.63 1.13
C PRO A 46 6.54 -9.80 2.23
N GLU A 47 6.48 -10.89 3.01
CA GLU A 47 7.43 -11.19 4.10
C GLU A 47 8.84 -11.43 3.55
N LYS A 48 8.94 -12.22 2.47
CA LYS A 48 10.22 -12.49 1.82
C LYS A 48 10.78 -11.23 1.17
N LEU A 49 9.92 -10.40 0.55
CA LEU A 49 10.36 -9.13 -0.03
C LEU A 49 10.90 -8.20 1.05
N LEU A 50 10.20 -8.06 2.18
CA LEU A 50 10.67 -7.26 3.31
C LEU A 50 11.99 -7.81 3.85
N SER A 51 12.11 -9.13 4.03
CA SER A 51 13.35 -9.76 4.49
C SER A 51 14.53 -9.47 3.54
N LEU A 52 14.36 -9.68 2.24
CA LEU A 52 15.40 -9.41 1.25
C LEU A 52 15.79 -7.93 1.21
N TYR A 53 14.81 -7.04 1.39
CA TYR A 53 15.07 -5.61 1.49
C TYR A 53 15.82 -5.25 2.78
N SER A 54 15.52 -5.94 3.88
CA SER A 54 16.16 -5.78 5.19
C SER A 54 17.60 -6.29 5.21
N ASP A 55 18.00 -7.17 4.30
CA ASP A 55 19.38 -7.68 4.21
C ASP A 55 20.38 -6.59 3.74
N LYS A 56 19.89 -5.48 3.18
CA LYS A 56 20.71 -4.30 2.86
C LYS A 56 20.96 -3.47 4.12
N ASN A 57 22.09 -2.76 4.15
CA ASN A 57 22.44 -1.88 5.27
C ASN A 57 21.72 -0.54 5.16
N TRP A 58 20.76 -0.31 6.04
CA TRP A 58 19.98 0.93 6.13
C TRP A 58 20.26 1.74 7.40
N GLY A 59 21.35 1.45 8.13
CA GLY A 59 21.66 2.08 9.43
C GLY A 59 21.89 3.60 9.40
N ASN A 60 22.10 4.18 8.20
CA ASN A 60 22.26 5.63 8.00
C ASN A 60 20.93 6.40 7.94
N PHE A 61 19.80 5.70 8.08
CA PHE A 61 18.45 6.25 8.03
C PHE A 61 17.69 5.85 9.30
N CYS A 62 16.74 6.69 9.73
CA CYS A 62 15.83 6.34 10.82
C CYS A 62 14.96 5.14 10.42
N LEU A 63 14.39 5.20 9.22
CA LEU A 63 13.60 4.15 8.58
C LEU A 63 13.90 4.12 7.08
N SER A 64 13.71 2.95 6.46
CA SER A 64 13.82 2.76 5.01
C SER A 64 12.62 1.98 4.48
N TYR A 65 11.90 2.53 3.51
CA TYR A 65 10.64 1.96 3.03
C TYR A 65 10.69 1.65 1.54
N LEU A 66 10.14 0.50 1.17
CA LEU A 66 9.96 0.09 -0.22
C LEU A 66 8.52 0.33 -0.67
N LEU A 67 8.34 1.17 -1.69
CA LEU A 67 7.06 1.30 -2.38
C LEU A 67 7.04 0.34 -3.58
N THR A 68 6.03 -0.51 -3.68
CA THR A 68 5.90 -1.50 -4.76
C THR A 68 4.51 -1.47 -5.39
N ASN A 69 4.37 -1.95 -6.61
CA ASN A 69 3.09 -2.17 -7.28
C ASN A 69 2.68 -3.65 -7.29
N ARG A 70 3.29 -4.48 -6.42
CA ARG A 70 2.95 -5.91 -6.32
C ARG A 70 1.63 -6.12 -5.59
N ASP A 71 0.79 -6.97 -6.15
CA ASP A 71 -0.48 -7.34 -5.53
C ASP A 71 -0.29 -8.52 -4.58
N TYR A 72 -0.51 -8.29 -3.28
CA TYR A 72 -0.43 -9.31 -2.23
C TYR A 72 -1.80 -9.83 -1.78
N SER A 73 -2.85 -9.59 -2.56
CA SER A 73 -4.17 -10.17 -2.35
C SER A 73 -4.70 -9.96 -0.92
N GLY A 74 -4.65 -8.71 -0.44
CA GLY A 74 -5.19 -8.30 0.86
C GLY A 74 -4.17 -7.70 1.83
N VAL A 75 -2.86 -7.92 1.62
CA VAL A 75 -1.81 -7.28 2.40
C VAL A 75 -1.37 -5.99 1.72
N LEU A 76 -1.61 -4.84 2.37
CA LEU A 76 -1.29 -3.53 1.81
C LEU A 76 0.11 -3.03 2.19
N GLY A 77 0.65 -3.51 3.30
CA GLY A 77 1.95 -3.12 3.82
C GLY A 77 2.48 -4.13 4.81
N LEU A 78 3.77 -4.01 5.12
CA LEU A 78 4.42 -4.76 6.18
C LEU A 78 5.62 -3.98 6.70
N ALA A 79 5.74 -3.83 8.01
CA ALA A 79 6.89 -3.20 8.64
C ALA A 79 7.39 -3.99 9.86
N TRP A 80 8.68 -3.85 10.16
CA TRP A 80 9.21 -4.33 11.43
C TRP A 80 8.71 -3.45 12.58
N GLU A 81 7.97 -4.06 13.51
CA GLU A 81 7.49 -3.38 14.70
C GLU A 81 8.66 -2.89 15.57
N GLY A 82 8.60 -1.64 16.00
CA GLY A 82 9.58 -1.01 16.85
C GLY A 82 9.58 -1.57 18.26
N LYS A 83 10.70 -2.15 18.69
CA LYS A 83 10.93 -2.57 20.08
C LYS A 83 12.19 -1.92 20.62
N ALA A 84 12.33 -1.93 21.95
CA ALA A 84 13.44 -1.29 22.66
C ALA A 84 14.82 -1.68 22.09
N ASN A 85 15.04 -2.96 21.79
CA ASN A 85 16.35 -3.48 21.40
C ASN A 85 16.48 -3.87 19.92
N TRP A 86 15.38 -3.95 19.17
CA TRP A 86 15.36 -4.40 17.78
C TRP A 86 14.08 -3.93 17.08
N GLY A 87 14.10 -3.88 15.75
CA GLY A 87 12.96 -3.48 14.94
C GLY A 87 12.65 -1.98 14.98
N GLY A 88 12.02 -1.50 13.91
CA GLY A 88 11.48 -0.14 13.79
C GLY A 88 12.54 0.95 13.78
N ILE A 89 12.17 2.13 14.28
CA ILE A 89 13.02 3.33 14.22
C ILE A 89 14.41 3.11 14.82
N CYS A 90 15.42 3.73 14.21
CA CYS A 90 16.81 3.75 14.68
C CYS A 90 17.45 2.36 14.86
N SER A 91 16.90 1.31 14.26
CA SER A 91 17.51 -0.01 14.33
C SER A 91 18.79 -0.08 13.48
N GLN A 92 19.88 -0.48 14.13
CA GLN A 92 21.19 -0.63 13.51
C GLN A 92 21.35 -1.97 12.79
N TYR A 93 22.33 -2.04 11.88
CA TYR A 93 22.71 -3.26 11.19
C TYR A 93 23.15 -4.33 12.18
N THR A 94 22.50 -5.49 12.16
CA THR A 94 22.72 -6.58 13.12
C THR A 94 22.69 -7.92 12.41
N THR A 95 23.26 -8.95 13.04
CA THR A 95 23.22 -10.32 12.52
C THR A 95 22.05 -11.05 13.18
N LEU A 96 21.08 -11.48 12.38
CA LEU A 96 19.96 -12.28 12.85
C LEU A 96 20.42 -13.67 13.30
N ARG A 97 19.57 -14.39 14.04
CA ARG A 97 19.87 -15.74 14.57
C ARG A 97 20.24 -16.76 13.48
N ASN A 98 19.77 -16.54 12.25
CA ASN A 98 20.08 -17.36 11.08
C ASN A 98 21.44 -16.99 10.41
N GLY A 99 22.22 -16.10 11.02
CA GLY A 99 23.51 -15.65 10.50
C GLY A 99 23.43 -14.64 9.35
N ARG A 100 22.22 -14.28 8.90
CA ARG A 100 22.05 -13.26 7.86
C ARG A 100 22.17 -11.87 8.48
N PRO A 101 22.98 -10.99 7.89
CA PRO A 101 23.07 -9.64 8.38
C PRO A 101 21.92 -8.80 7.80
N SER A 102 21.23 -8.05 8.65
CA SER A 102 20.03 -7.32 8.28
C SER A 102 19.88 -6.04 9.10
N THR A 103 19.20 -5.03 8.55
CA THR A 103 18.71 -3.85 9.27
C THR A 103 17.19 -3.93 9.39
N LEU A 104 16.68 -3.93 10.62
CA LEU A 104 15.24 -4.08 10.92
C LEU A 104 14.50 -2.75 11.05
N ASN A 105 15.02 -1.67 10.45
CA ASN A 105 14.36 -0.36 10.37
C ASN A 105 13.58 -0.20 9.04
N THR A 106 13.09 -1.31 8.52
CA THR A 106 12.53 -1.40 7.17
C THR A 106 11.03 -1.66 7.16
N GLY A 107 10.39 -1.21 6.08
CA GLY A 107 8.99 -1.53 5.78
C GLY A 107 8.74 -1.55 4.27
N LEU A 108 7.56 -2.04 3.88
CA LEU A 108 7.07 -1.99 2.51
C LEU A 108 5.60 -1.60 2.49
N VAL A 109 5.20 -0.93 1.41
CA VAL A 109 3.82 -0.57 1.10
C VAL A 109 3.57 -0.90 -0.37
N THR A 110 2.43 -1.52 -0.67
CA THR A 110 1.97 -1.70 -2.04
C THR A 110 0.94 -0.64 -2.44
N ILE A 111 1.00 -0.21 -3.70
CA ILE A 111 0.00 0.67 -4.32
C ILE A 111 -1.08 -0.10 -5.06
N GLN A 112 -1.03 -1.44 -5.06
CA GLN A 112 -1.99 -2.29 -5.74
C GLN A 112 -2.59 -3.33 -4.79
N ASN A 113 -3.90 -3.55 -4.90
CA ASN A 113 -4.60 -4.60 -4.19
C ASN A 113 -5.64 -5.26 -5.10
N TYR A 114 -5.65 -6.58 -5.16
CA TYR A 114 -6.58 -7.37 -5.99
C TYR A 114 -6.67 -6.90 -7.45
N GLY A 115 -5.52 -6.58 -8.04
CA GLY A 115 -5.38 -6.14 -9.41
C GLY A 115 -5.76 -4.68 -9.67
N GLN A 116 -6.14 -3.91 -8.64
CA GLN A 116 -6.54 -2.50 -8.77
C GLN A 116 -5.53 -1.58 -8.07
N PHE A 117 -5.22 -0.43 -8.69
CA PHE A 117 -4.45 0.61 -8.01
C PHE A 117 -5.29 1.25 -6.92
N LEU A 118 -4.66 1.43 -5.76
CA LEU A 118 -5.28 2.08 -4.61
C LEU A 118 -5.35 3.59 -4.82
N PRO A 119 -6.42 4.26 -4.37
CA PRO A 119 -6.45 5.72 -4.34
C PRO A 119 -5.28 6.28 -3.51
N PRO A 120 -4.74 7.48 -3.85
CA PRO A 120 -3.62 8.07 -3.13
C PRO A 120 -3.85 8.18 -1.62
N ARG A 121 -5.09 8.49 -1.19
CA ARG A 121 -5.44 8.57 0.23
C ARG A 121 -5.28 7.23 0.95
N HIS A 122 -5.67 6.12 0.34
CA HIS A 122 -5.49 4.78 0.91
C HIS A 122 -4.00 4.45 1.06
N VAL A 123 -3.19 4.72 0.03
CA VAL A 123 -1.73 4.51 0.10
C VAL A 123 -1.09 5.35 1.22
N GLN A 124 -1.52 6.60 1.39
CA GLN A 124 -1.04 7.48 2.46
C GLN A 124 -1.38 6.94 3.85
N LEU A 125 -2.61 6.44 4.05
CA LEU A 125 -3.03 5.85 5.31
C LEU A 125 -2.31 4.52 5.58
N THR A 126 -2.13 3.67 4.58
CA THR A 126 -1.33 2.45 4.71
C THR A 126 0.11 2.78 5.11
N LEU A 127 0.76 3.76 4.45
CA LEU A 127 2.10 4.16 4.84
C LEU A 127 2.15 4.70 6.27
N ALA A 128 1.18 5.50 6.68
CA ALA A 128 1.09 5.99 8.05
C ALA A 128 0.92 4.82 9.05
N HIS A 129 0.08 3.83 8.73
CA HIS A 129 -0.12 2.63 9.54
C HIS A 129 1.19 1.85 9.74
N GLU A 130 1.91 1.56 8.67
CA GLU A 130 3.19 0.84 8.74
C GLU A 130 4.25 1.62 9.53
N LEU A 131 4.30 2.95 9.37
CA LEU A 131 5.16 3.82 10.18
C LEU A 131 4.77 3.78 11.66
N GLY A 132 3.48 3.60 11.97
CA GLY A 132 2.99 3.36 13.32
C GLY A 132 3.55 2.08 13.95
N HIS A 133 3.63 1.00 13.18
CA HIS A 133 4.34 -0.22 13.60
C HIS A 133 5.82 0.05 13.84
N SER A 134 6.50 0.73 12.92
CA SER A 134 7.92 1.09 13.08
C SER A 134 8.19 1.97 14.30
N LEU A 135 7.19 2.76 14.72
CA LEU A 135 7.21 3.57 15.95
C LEU A 135 6.76 2.79 17.21
N GLY A 136 6.46 1.50 17.08
CA GLY A 136 6.21 0.59 18.20
C GLY A 136 4.75 0.39 18.58
N SER A 137 3.80 0.90 17.78
CA SER A 137 2.39 0.58 18.01
C SER A 137 2.07 -0.82 17.48
N PRO A 138 1.49 -1.72 18.29
CA PRO A 138 0.78 -2.89 17.77
C PRO A 138 -0.55 -2.47 17.13
N HIS A 139 -1.27 -3.43 16.57
CA HIS A 139 -2.65 -3.22 16.14
C HIS A 139 -3.58 -2.86 17.30
N ASP A 140 -4.58 -2.04 17.02
CA ASP A 140 -5.70 -1.79 17.92
C ASP A 140 -6.62 -3.03 17.95
N GLU A 141 -6.38 -3.92 18.90
CA GLU A 141 -7.16 -5.15 19.12
C GLU A 141 -7.78 -5.21 20.53
N GLY A 142 -8.73 -6.12 20.72
CA GLY A 142 -9.41 -6.35 22.00
C GLY A 142 -10.39 -5.23 22.40
N THR A 143 -11.10 -5.45 23.51
CA THR A 143 -12.16 -4.54 23.98
C THR A 143 -11.66 -3.18 24.45
N ASN A 144 -10.37 -3.06 24.80
CA ASN A 144 -9.79 -1.82 25.30
C ASN A 144 -9.42 -0.83 24.18
N CYS A 145 -9.00 -1.34 23.01
CA CYS A 145 -8.44 -0.52 21.92
C CYS A 145 -9.14 -0.79 20.59
N GLY A 146 -9.40 -2.06 20.27
CA GLY A 146 -10.01 -2.45 19.02
C GLY A 146 -11.38 -1.84 18.80
N ASP A 147 -12.24 -1.80 19.82
CA ASP A 147 -13.61 -1.26 19.72
C ASP A 147 -13.70 0.28 19.71
N LEU A 148 -12.58 0.98 19.90
CA LEU A 148 -12.56 2.44 19.88
C LEU A 148 -12.94 2.97 18.49
N GLY A 149 -13.78 4.01 18.48
CA GLY A 149 -14.26 4.64 17.25
C GLY A 149 -15.41 3.90 16.53
N SER A 150 -15.74 2.68 16.95
CA SER A 150 -16.87 1.90 16.43
C SER A 150 -18.21 2.56 16.75
N SER A 151 -18.31 3.20 17.91
CA SER A 151 -19.50 3.89 18.38
C SER A 151 -19.58 5.30 17.79
N GLY A 152 -20.73 5.65 17.20
CA GLY A 152 -20.98 7.01 16.68
C GLY A 152 -20.58 7.24 15.23
N GLY A 153 -20.28 6.18 14.47
CA GLY A 153 -20.10 6.27 13.01
C GLY A 153 -18.79 6.91 12.54
N LYS A 154 -17.87 7.25 13.45
CA LYS A 154 -16.59 7.92 13.14
C LYS A 154 -15.52 6.98 12.54
N GLY A 155 -15.76 5.68 12.55
CA GLY A 155 -14.84 4.67 12.01
C GLY A 155 -13.76 4.23 13.00
N ARG A 156 -12.99 3.21 12.62
CA ARG A 156 -11.86 2.69 13.41
C ARG A 156 -10.65 3.63 13.28
N TYR A 157 -9.71 3.52 14.22
CA TYR A 157 -8.47 4.30 14.22
C TYR A 157 -7.43 3.75 13.22
N LEU A 158 -6.37 4.53 12.98
CA LEU A 158 -5.32 4.23 12.00
C LEU A 158 -4.70 2.83 12.18
N MET A 159 -4.46 2.39 13.42
CA MET A 159 -3.79 1.12 13.73
C MET A 159 -4.73 -0.09 13.78
N PHE A 160 -5.95 0.03 13.24
CA PHE A 160 -6.86 -1.11 13.13
C PHE A 160 -6.34 -2.15 12.12
N PRO A 161 -6.37 -3.47 12.43
CA PRO A 161 -5.71 -4.50 11.61
C PRO A 161 -6.33 -4.74 10.23
N GLN A 162 -7.56 -4.26 9.98
CA GLN A 162 -8.25 -4.47 8.72
C GLN A 162 -8.44 -3.14 7.98
N ALA A 163 -7.97 -3.09 6.74
CA ALA A 163 -8.24 -1.96 5.88
C ALA A 163 -9.75 -1.80 5.64
N THR A 164 -10.21 -0.56 5.55
CA THR A 164 -11.62 -0.23 5.25
C THR A 164 -11.69 0.56 3.95
N ASP A 165 -12.66 0.21 3.10
CA ASP A 165 -12.87 0.93 1.84
C ASP A 165 -13.37 2.37 2.07
N ASP A 166 -14.10 2.57 3.17
CA ASP A 166 -14.68 3.85 3.58
C ASP A 166 -13.76 4.58 4.57
N VAL A 167 -13.19 5.71 4.14
CA VAL A 167 -12.31 6.54 4.96
C VAL A 167 -13.13 7.54 5.76
N ARG A 168 -13.12 7.38 7.08
CA ARG A 168 -13.87 8.17 8.07
C ARG A 168 -12.94 9.00 8.95
N GLU A 169 -13.56 9.81 9.81
CA GLU A 169 -12.91 10.80 10.69
C GLU A 169 -11.79 10.23 11.58
N ASN A 170 -11.85 8.96 11.99
CA ASN A 170 -10.83 8.36 12.84
C ASN A 170 -9.71 7.66 12.07
N ASN A 171 -9.88 7.39 10.77
CA ASN A 171 -8.92 6.60 10.02
C ASN A 171 -7.57 7.31 9.83
N ASP A 172 -7.52 8.63 10.02
CA ASP A 172 -6.29 9.44 10.01
C ASP A 172 -5.88 9.92 11.40
N LYS A 173 -6.32 9.21 12.45
CA LYS A 173 -5.97 9.48 13.84
C LYS A 173 -5.41 8.23 14.49
N LEU A 174 -4.45 8.43 15.40
CA LEU A 174 -3.96 7.38 16.29
C LEU A 174 -4.92 7.20 17.47
N SER A 175 -5.10 5.95 17.90
CA SER A 175 -5.87 5.67 19.11
C SER A 175 -5.06 6.07 20.35
N PRO A 176 -5.70 6.26 21.52
CA PRO A 176 -5.00 6.44 22.79
C PRO A 176 -4.00 5.31 23.11
N CYS A 177 -4.29 4.08 22.66
CA CYS A 177 -3.41 2.93 22.85
C CYS A 177 -2.16 3.06 21.98
N SER A 178 -2.32 3.39 20.70
CA SER A 178 -1.19 3.61 19.78
C SER A 178 -0.30 4.75 20.27
N ILE A 179 -0.90 5.86 20.73
CA ILE A 179 -0.16 7.01 21.27
C ILE A 179 0.71 6.58 22.46
N LYS A 180 0.16 5.77 23.38
CA LYS A 180 0.91 5.27 24.54
C LYS A 180 2.13 4.44 24.11
N HIS A 181 1.94 3.45 23.24
CA HIS A 181 3.03 2.59 22.79
C HIS A 181 4.12 3.36 22.02
N ILE A 182 3.72 4.27 21.14
CA ILE A 182 4.65 5.12 20.40
C ILE A 182 5.43 6.04 21.36
N SER A 183 4.76 6.61 22.36
CA SER A 183 5.41 7.47 23.36
C SER A 183 6.50 6.71 24.14
N GLU A 184 6.23 5.46 24.51
CA GLU A 184 7.19 4.60 25.21
C GLU A 184 8.43 4.33 24.33
N LEU A 185 8.26 3.99 23.05
CA LEU A 185 9.39 3.74 22.16
C LEU A 185 10.19 5.01 21.85
N LEU A 186 9.52 6.14 21.61
CA LEU A 186 10.18 7.41 21.33
C LEU A 186 11.09 7.85 22.47
N ARG A 187 10.70 7.63 23.73
CA ARG A 187 11.54 7.91 24.91
C ARG A 187 12.82 7.08 24.93
N LEU A 188 12.81 5.90 24.32
CA LEU A 188 13.93 4.98 24.33
C LEU A 188 14.87 5.20 23.14
N LYS A 189 14.34 5.44 21.94
CA LYS A 189 15.11 5.36 20.68
C LYS A 189 15.26 6.68 19.93
N LYS A 190 14.48 7.73 20.25
CA LYS A 190 14.50 8.95 19.41
C LYS A 190 15.91 9.55 19.32
N ASP A 191 16.65 9.55 20.43
CA ASP A 191 17.95 10.21 20.54
C ASP A 191 19.06 9.46 19.78
N ASP A 192 18.79 8.23 19.32
CA ASP A 192 19.76 7.43 18.56
C ASP A 192 19.90 7.88 17.10
N CYS A 193 18.85 8.46 16.50
CA CYS A 193 18.87 8.77 15.07
C CYS A 193 17.99 9.94 14.60
N PHE A 194 17.18 10.56 15.46
CA PHE A 194 16.37 11.72 15.05
C PHE A 194 17.26 12.94 14.84
N VAL A 195 16.86 13.78 13.89
CA VAL A 195 17.58 14.99 13.51
C VAL A 195 16.66 16.20 13.61
N SER A 196 17.24 17.40 13.69
CA SER A 196 16.49 18.64 13.61
C SER A 196 15.82 18.79 12.24
N ASP A 197 14.68 19.46 12.21
CA ASP A 197 13.97 19.80 10.98
C ASP A 197 14.79 20.78 10.12
N GLN A 198 15.54 20.25 9.16
CA GLN A 198 16.29 21.00 8.18
C GLN A 198 15.93 20.52 6.76
N PRO A 199 15.87 21.40 5.76
CA PRO A 199 15.75 21.03 4.35
C PRO A 199 16.90 20.12 3.90
N ILE A 200 16.61 19.15 3.03
CA ILE A 200 17.58 18.18 2.53
C ILE A 200 17.68 18.29 1.01
N CYS A 201 18.58 19.18 0.57
CA CYS A 201 18.94 19.28 -0.84
C CYS A 201 19.50 17.95 -1.36
N GLY A 202 18.87 17.40 -2.39
CA GLY A 202 19.28 16.17 -3.07
C GLY A 202 18.28 15.02 -2.96
N ASN A 203 17.15 15.23 -2.26
CA ASN A 203 16.08 14.25 -2.09
C ASN A 203 14.99 14.36 -3.17
N GLN A 204 15.14 15.28 -4.13
CA GLN A 204 14.22 15.56 -5.24
C GLN A 204 12.87 16.15 -4.79
N ILE A 205 12.84 16.79 -3.62
CA ILE A 205 11.65 17.44 -3.08
C ILE A 205 12.04 18.86 -2.72
N VAL A 206 11.47 19.84 -3.43
CA VAL A 206 11.71 21.25 -3.11
C VAL A 206 11.15 21.58 -1.72
N GLU A 207 12.03 21.95 -0.80
CA GLU A 207 11.73 22.32 0.59
C GLU A 207 11.94 23.83 0.84
N GLU A 208 11.62 24.30 2.04
CA GLU A 208 11.79 25.71 2.40
C GLU A 208 13.26 26.14 2.27
N GLY A 209 13.51 27.22 1.53
CA GLY A 209 14.87 27.73 1.29
C GLY A 209 15.56 27.18 0.04
N GLU A 210 14.95 26.21 -0.64
CA GLU A 210 15.40 25.68 -1.94
C GLU A 210 14.58 26.29 -3.08
N GLU A 211 15.21 26.51 -4.24
CA GLU A 211 14.50 27.01 -5.44
C GLU A 211 14.16 25.86 -6.40
N CYS A 212 14.91 24.75 -6.32
CA CYS A 212 14.77 23.54 -7.13
C CYS A 212 15.53 22.38 -6.47
N ASP A 213 15.19 21.13 -6.79
CA ASP A 213 15.96 19.97 -6.33
C ASP A 213 15.96 18.84 -7.39
N VAL A 214 17.07 18.73 -8.11
CA VAL A 214 17.30 17.70 -9.14
C VAL A 214 18.03 16.48 -8.62
N GLY A 215 18.19 16.37 -7.30
CA GLY A 215 18.97 15.33 -6.68
C GLY A 215 20.47 15.52 -6.94
N HIS A 216 21.11 14.41 -7.29
CA HIS A 216 22.54 14.33 -7.56
C HIS A 216 22.87 14.43 -9.07
N ASN A 217 21.92 14.89 -9.88
CA ASN A 217 22.06 15.02 -11.33
C ASN A 217 22.76 16.34 -11.71
N ASP A 218 24.06 16.27 -12.00
CA ASP A 218 24.86 17.46 -12.34
C ASP A 218 24.64 17.96 -13.78
N THR A 219 23.92 17.18 -14.60
CA THR A 219 23.69 17.49 -16.02
C THR A 219 22.48 18.39 -16.26
N ASP A 220 21.68 18.65 -15.22
CA ASP A 220 20.49 19.49 -15.34
C ASP A 220 20.86 20.91 -15.79
N LEU A 221 20.10 21.47 -16.75
CA LEU A 221 20.40 22.77 -17.34
C LEU A 221 19.86 23.95 -16.50
N CYS A 222 18.95 23.68 -15.58
CA CYS A 222 18.13 24.66 -14.90
C CYS A 222 18.54 24.84 -13.42
N CYS A 223 18.95 23.76 -12.77
CA CYS A 223 19.21 23.69 -11.34
C CYS A 223 20.64 23.23 -11.03
N TYR A 224 21.23 23.76 -9.97
CA TYR A 224 22.46 23.22 -9.40
C TYR A 224 22.16 21.97 -8.56
N SER A 225 22.92 20.90 -8.80
CA SER A 225 22.74 19.63 -8.08
C SER A 225 23.19 19.73 -6.62
N ALA A 226 22.81 18.72 -5.83
CA ALA A 226 23.25 18.59 -4.44
C ALA A 226 24.75 18.35 -4.25
N LYS A 227 25.51 18.07 -5.33
CA LYS A 227 26.98 17.92 -5.26
C LYS A 227 27.73 19.25 -5.27
N GLU A 228 27.04 20.33 -5.62
CA GLU A 228 27.62 21.66 -5.65
C GLU A 228 27.91 22.19 -4.24
N ARG A 229 28.66 23.28 -4.17
CA ARG A 229 29.00 23.91 -2.89
C ARG A 229 27.74 24.38 -2.14
N VAL A 230 27.79 24.26 -0.81
CA VAL A 230 26.78 24.81 0.10
C VAL A 230 26.55 26.29 -0.20
N GLY A 231 25.28 26.68 -0.32
CA GLY A 231 24.84 28.02 -0.69
C GLY A 231 24.51 28.19 -2.18
N VAL A 232 25.00 27.31 -3.07
CA VAL A 232 24.64 27.28 -4.49
C VAL A 232 23.84 26.04 -4.87
N GLN A 233 24.05 24.91 -4.18
CA GLN A 233 23.24 23.70 -4.34
C GLN A 233 21.73 23.98 -4.20
N CYS A 234 20.89 23.26 -4.96
CA CYS A 234 19.43 23.40 -4.96
C CYS A 234 18.92 24.83 -5.23
N ARG A 235 19.68 25.56 -6.06
CA ARG A 235 19.30 26.87 -6.60
C ARG A 235 19.28 26.85 -8.11
N LEU A 236 18.50 27.76 -8.69
CA LEU A 236 18.45 27.91 -10.13
C LEU A 236 19.78 28.47 -10.66
N LYS A 237 20.17 28.01 -11.85
CA LYS A 237 21.33 28.53 -12.56
C LYS A 237 21.07 29.97 -13.02
N PRO A 238 22.10 30.82 -13.18
CA PRO A 238 21.93 32.19 -13.62
C PRO A 238 21.12 32.31 -14.92
N GLY A 239 20.10 33.16 -14.91
CA GLY A 239 19.23 33.40 -16.07
C GLY A 239 18.19 32.32 -16.34
N LYS A 240 18.03 31.35 -15.44
CA LYS A 240 16.98 30.32 -15.48
C LYS A 240 15.81 30.72 -14.58
N ILE A 241 14.59 30.35 -14.99
CA ILE A 241 13.36 30.83 -14.34
C ILE A 241 12.73 29.74 -13.47
N CYS A 242 12.82 28.48 -13.89
CA CYS A 242 12.14 27.38 -13.21
C CYS A 242 12.86 26.04 -13.33
N GLU A 243 12.39 25.11 -12.51
CA GLU A 243 12.57 23.66 -12.59
C GLU A 243 11.27 23.01 -12.08
N GLY A 244 10.88 21.83 -12.61
CA GLY A 244 9.67 21.11 -12.20
C GLY A 244 8.71 20.72 -13.34
N LEU A 245 7.57 20.11 -12.99
CA LEU A 245 6.60 19.55 -13.96
C LEU A 245 6.07 20.59 -14.96
N CYS A 246 5.85 21.83 -14.51
CA CYS A 246 5.40 22.94 -15.35
C CYS A 246 6.53 23.79 -15.94
N CYS A 247 7.76 23.27 -15.97
CA CYS A 247 8.91 23.93 -16.59
C CYS A 247 9.32 23.23 -17.90
N SER A 248 9.74 24.02 -18.89
CA SER A 248 10.27 23.53 -20.17
C SER A 248 11.73 23.10 -20.06
N GLN A 249 12.25 22.40 -21.06
CA GLN A 249 13.66 21.97 -21.11
C GLN A 249 14.64 23.16 -21.20
N GLU A 250 14.15 24.32 -21.67
CA GLU A 250 14.89 25.58 -21.75
C GLU A 250 14.90 26.35 -20.42
N CYS A 251 14.27 25.81 -19.37
CA CYS A 251 14.10 26.40 -18.05
C CYS A 251 13.15 27.62 -18.04
N SER A 252 12.10 27.55 -18.85
CA SER A 252 11.05 28.57 -18.94
C SER A 252 9.68 27.99 -18.58
N LEU A 253 8.78 28.83 -18.06
CA LEU A 253 7.45 28.37 -17.66
C LEU A 253 6.64 27.89 -18.87
N LYS A 254 6.02 26.72 -18.74
CA LYS A 254 5.09 26.19 -19.76
C LYS A 254 3.82 27.05 -19.81
N SER A 255 3.27 27.23 -21.01
CA SER A 255 2.04 28.01 -21.23
C SER A 255 0.79 27.38 -20.60
N GLU A 256 -0.27 28.18 -20.43
CA GLU A 256 -1.58 27.84 -19.84
C GLU A 256 -2.37 26.68 -20.52
N ALA A 257 -1.83 26.06 -21.56
CA ALA A 257 -2.47 24.97 -22.29
C ALA A 257 -1.79 23.61 -22.11
N GLN A 258 -0.65 23.53 -21.41
CA GLN A 258 0.11 22.29 -21.29
C GLN A 258 -0.30 21.50 -20.05
N ALA A 259 -0.75 20.26 -20.25
CA ALA A 259 -1.07 19.34 -19.17
C ALA A 259 0.21 18.92 -18.42
N CYS A 260 0.13 18.87 -17.09
CA CYS A 260 1.19 18.40 -16.19
C CYS A 260 0.78 17.17 -15.38
N ASP A 261 -0.53 16.90 -15.26
CA ASP A 261 -1.08 15.68 -14.70
C ASP A 261 -2.23 15.19 -15.58
N GLU A 262 -2.34 13.88 -15.76
CA GLU A 262 -3.33 13.27 -16.64
C GLU A 262 -4.71 13.19 -15.98
N GLU A 263 -5.76 13.11 -16.80
CA GLU A 263 -7.12 12.94 -16.31
C GLU A 263 -7.31 11.52 -15.74
N THR A 264 -7.91 11.42 -14.56
CA THR A 264 -8.31 10.14 -13.95
C THR A 264 -9.82 9.96 -13.98
N ASP A 265 -10.32 8.80 -13.53
CA ASP A 265 -11.77 8.54 -13.50
C ASP A 265 -12.57 9.60 -12.72
N CYS A 266 -11.98 10.19 -11.67
CA CYS A 266 -12.65 11.12 -10.76
C CYS A 266 -11.99 12.49 -10.61
N GLN A 267 -10.86 12.74 -11.26
CA GLN A 267 -10.17 14.02 -11.26
C GLN A 267 -9.93 14.48 -12.69
N MET A 268 -10.09 15.77 -12.95
CA MET A 268 -9.76 16.37 -14.23
C MET A 268 -8.24 16.43 -14.41
N ALA A 269 -7.76 16.51 -15.65
CA ALA A 269 -6.35 16.79 -15.92
C ALA A 269 -5.93 18.13 -15.28
N SER A 270 -4.71 18.20 -14.73
CA SER A 270 -4.11 19.45 -14.29
C SER A 270 -3.33 20.08 -15.42
N ILE A 271 -3.54 21.39 -15.59
CA ILE A 271 -2.91 22.19 -16.63
C ILE A 271 -2.04 23.24 -15.94
N CYS A 272 -0.85 23.47 -16.48
CA CYS A 272 0.07 24.48 -15.97
C CYS A 272 -0.58 25.87 -16.00
N SER A 273 -0.31 26.68 -14.97
CA SER A 273 -0.88 28.02 -14.85
C SER A 273 -0.16 29.09 -15.67
N GLY A 274 0.99 28.78 -16.29
CA GLY A 274 1.86 29.77 -16.92
C GLY A 274 2.63 30.67 -15.96
N LEU A 275 2.32 30.64 -14.66
CA LEU A 275 2.87 31.54 -13.64
C LEU A 275 3.74 30.83 -12.61
N SER A 276 3.65 29.49 -12.51
CA SER A 276 4.36 28.69 -11.52
C SER A 276 4.89 27.40 -12.13
N PRO A 277 6.06 26.91 -11.68
CA PRO A 277 6.58 25.60 -12.09
C PRO A 277 5.87 24.42 -11.42
N VAL A 278 5.07 24.69 -10.39
CA VAL A 278 4.31 23.67 -9.66
C VAL A 278 3.05 23.32 -10.45
N CYS A 279 2.83 22.02 -10.66
CA CYS A 279 1.57 21.53 -11.23
C CYS A 279 0.44 21.74 -10.21
N PRO A 280 -0.64 22.44 -10.56
CA PRO A 280 -1.74 22.67 -9.63
C PRO A 280 -2.47 21.37 -9.28
N ASP A 281 -3.09 21.33 -8.10
CA ASP A 281 -3.88 20.18 -7.68
C ASP A 281 -5.06 19.94 -8.64
N PRO A 282 -5.31 18.69 -9.05
CA PRO A 282 -6.35 18.38 -10.02
C PRO A 282 -7.74 18.59 -9.43
N ARG A 283 -8.61 19.25 -10.20
CA ARG A 283 -10.00 19.51 -9.78
C ARG A 283 -10.81 18.21 -9.78
N PRO A 284 -11.65 17.98 -8.75
CA PRO A 284 -12.53 16.82 -8.75
C PRO A 284 -13.58 16.94 -9.87
N LYS A 285 -13.93 15.81 -10.49
CA LYS A 285 -15.08 15.72 -11.41
C LYS A 285 -16.39 15.86 -10.65
N GLU A 286 -17.47 16.11 -11.38
CA GLU A 286 -18.80 16.22 -10.82
C GLU A 286 -19.16 15.00 -9.96
N ASN A 287 -19.86 15.25 -8.85
CA ASN A 287 -20.35 14.22 -7.97
C ASN A 287 -21.22 13.22 -8.75
N LEU A 288 -21.13 11.93 -8.43
CA LEU A 288 -21.88 10.86 -9.11
C LEU A 288 -21.43 10.56 -10.56
N THR A 289 -20.30 11.10 -11.02
CA THR A 289 -19.65 10.68 -12.26
C THR A 289 -19.27 9.21 -12.18
N LEU A 290 -19.52 8.44 -13.24
CA LEU A 290 -19.22 7.01 -13.30
C LEU A 290 -17.71 6.78 -13.33
N CYS A 291 -17.21 5.90 -12.46
CA CYS A 291 -15.81 5.52 -12.38
C CYS A 291 -15.63 3.99 -12.26
N SER A 292 -14.39 3.52 -12.30
CA SER A 292 -14.01 2.11 -12.19
C SER A 292 -14.79 1.22 -13.16
N GLN A 293 -14.72 1.57 -14.45
CA GLN A 293 -15.43 0.88 -15.54
C GLN A 293 -16.98 0.89 -15.41
N GLY A 294 -17.52 1.88 -14.69
CA GLY A 294 -18.96 2.09 -14.52
C GLY A 294 -19.60 1.33 -13.36
N THR A 295 -18.78 0.82 -12.43
CA THR A 295 -19.24 0.07 -11.25
C THR A 295 -19.40 0.95 -10.01
N ARG A 296 -18.68 2.08 -9.99
CA ARG A 296 -18.66 3.04 -8.88
C ARG A 296 -18.98 4.44 -9.38
N VAL A 297 -19.12 5.35 -8.43
CA VAL A 297 -19.22 6.77 -8.67
C VAL A 297 -18.20 7.56 -7.85
N CYS A 298 -17.79 8.71 -8.37
CA CYS A 298 -17.00 9.70 -7.64
C CYS A 298 -17.81 10.19 -6.43
N LEU A 299 -17.14 10.34 -5.26
CA LEU A 299 -17.67 10.37 -3.86
C LEU A 299 -17.89 9.01 -3.18
N ASN A 300 -17.05 8.01 -3.46
CA ASN A 300 -17.01 6.74 -2.72
C ASN A 300 -18.38 6.05 -2.61
N GLY A 301 -19.04 5.86 -3.74
CA GLY A 301 -20.31 5.14 -3.81
C GLY A 301 -20.29 4.06 -4.87
N SER A 302 -21.16 3.06 -4.71
CA SER A 302 -21.52 2.17 -5.81
C SER A 302 -22.36 2.95 -6.83
N VAL A 303 -22.41 2.49 -8.08
CA VAL A 303 -23.31 3.09 -9.09
C VAL A 303 -24.79 2.99 -8.72
N CYS A 304 -25.17 2.13 -7.77
CA CYS A 304 -26.54 2.07 -7.23
C CYS A 304 -26.97 3.44 -6.66
N VAL A 305 -26.05 4.16 -6.01
CA VAL A 305 -26.34 5.46 -5.35
C VAL A 305 -26.81 6.51 -6.37
N LYS A 306 -26.30 6.46 -7.60
CA LYS A 306 -26.74 7.34 -8.70
C LYS A 306 -28.23 7.20 -9.02
N HIS A 307 -28.81 6.06 -8.68
CA HIS A 307 -30.22 5.73 -8.92
C HIS A 307 -31.05 5.72 -7.63
N MET A 308 -30.54 6.27 -6.52
CA MET A 308 -31.18 6.23 -5.19
C MET A 308 -31.41 4.80 -4.68
N LEU A 309 -30.48 3.90 -5.01
CA LEU A 309 -30.45 2.51 -4.58
C LEU A 309 -29.19 2.27 -3.72
N GLU A 310 -29.23 1.25 -2.88
CA GLU A 310 -28.10 0.82 -2.05
C GLU A 310 -27.46 -0.44 -2.64
N GLN A 311 -26.14 -0.61 -2.46
CA GLN A 311 -25.47 -1.85 -2.84
C GLN A 311 -25.84 -2.98 -1.87
N CYS A 312 -26.10 -4.16 -2.41
CA CYS A 312 -26.42 -5.35 -1.63
C CYS A 312 -25.69 -6.60 -2.18
N ASP A 313 -25.63 -7.65 -1.39
CA ASP A 313 -25.08 -8.94 -1.83
C ASP A 313 -26.03 -9.65 -2.79
N CYS A 314 -25.51 -10.08 -3.94
CA CYS A 314 -26.35 -10.75 -4.93
C CYS A 314 -26.99 -12.05 -4.40
N PRO A 315 -28.30 -12.27 -4.66
CA PRO A 315 -28.95 -13.53 -4.31
C PRO A 315 -28.39 -14.69 -5.15
N GLY A 316 -28.25 -15.86 -4.53
CA GLY A 316 -27.70 -17.08 -5.14
C GLY A 316 -26.29 -17.45 -4.65
N ASP A 317 -25.86 -18.70 -4.89
CA ASP A 317 -24.64 -19.28 -4.30
C ASP A 317 -23.46 -19.38 -5.27
N SER A 318 -23.63 -18.93 -6.52
CA SER A 318 -22.53 -18.95 -7.48
C SER A 318 -21.46 -17.93 -7.09
N LYS A 319 -20.22 -18.41 -6.88
CA LYS A 319 -19.05 -17.57 -6.57
C LYS A 319 -18.83 -16.41 -7.55
N LYS A 320 -19.22 -16.59 -8.81
CA LYS A 320 -19.12 -15.55 -9.85
C LYS A 320 -20.24 -14.50 -9.72
N GLN A 321 -21.47 -14.94 -9.45
CA GLN A 321 -22.60 -14.04 -9.24
C GLN A 321 -22.46 -13.19 -7.98
N LYS A 322 -21.81 -13.72 -6.94
CA LYS A 322 -21.46 -12.97 -5.72
C LYS A 322 -20.53 -11.79 -5.96
N CYS A 323 -19.82 -11.77 -7.10
CA CYS A 323 -18.97 -10.66 -7.53
C CYS A 323 -19.60 -9.85 -8.67
N HIS A 324 -20.93 -9.93 -8.84
CA HIS A 324 -21.66 -8.98 -9.66
C HIS A 324 -22.24 -7.88 -8.77
N LEU A 325 -22.45 -6.71 -9.36
CA LEU A 325 -23.14 -5.63 -8.68
C LEU A 325 -24.63 -5.97 -8.54
N CYS A 326 -25.12 -5.86 -7.31
CA CYS A 326 -26.54 -5.91 -6.99
C CYS A 326 -26.94 -4.64 -6.24
N CYS A 327 -28.15 -4.17 -6.53
CA CYS A 327 -28.72 -2.99 -5.90
C CYS A 327 -30.07 -3.35 -5.27
N GLN A 328 -30.40 -2.67 -4.17
CA GLN A 328 -31.69 -2.76 -3.50
C GLN A 328 -32.27 -1.36 -3.29
N GLN A 329 -33.59 -1.29 -3.12
CA GLN A 329 -34.22 -0.08 -2.58
C GLN A 329 -33.85 0.05 -1.10
N PRO A 330 -34.00 1.25 -0.50
CA PRO A 330 -33.77 1.45 0.94
C PRO A 330 -34.63 0.56 1.85
N GLU A 331 -35.68 -0.09 1.31
CA GLU A 331 -36.43 -1.14 2.00
C GLU A 331 -35.75 -2.53 1.91
N PRO A 332 -35.67 -3.29 3.03
CA PRO A 332 -35.05 -4.61 3.05
C PRO A 332 -35.74 -5.61 2.09
N GLU A 333 -34.94 -6.53 1.54
CA GLU A 333 -35.32 -7.67 0.67
C GLU A 333 -35.59 -7.40 -0.82
N THR A 334 -35.32 -6.20 -1.32
CA THR A 334 -35.49 -5.87 -2.75
C THR A 334 -34.21 -6.08 -3.59
N CYS A 335 -33.21 -6.77 -3.04
CA CYS A 335 -31.91 -6.92 -3.66
C CYS A 335 -31.98 -7.70 -4.98
N ALA A 336 -31.57 -7.06 -6.07
CA ALA A 336 -31.59 -7.63 -7.40
C ALA A 336 -30.30 -7.33 -8.16
N SER A 337 -29.92 -8.24 -9.06
CA SER A 337 -28.76 -8.03 -9.95
C SER A 337 -29.04 -6.99 -11.01
N THR A 338 -28.01 -6.25 -11.44
CA THR A 338 -28.11 -5.31 -12.57
C THR A 338 -28.57 -5.97 -13.87
N THR A 339 -28.45 -7.30 -13.97
CA THR A 339 -28.94 -8.11 -15.10
C THR A 339 -30.42 -8.51 -14.99
N SER A 340 -31.03 -8.37 -13.81
CA SER A 340 -32.41 -8.78 -13.53
C SER A 340 -33.44 -7.91 -14.25
N SER A 341 -34.66 -8.44 -14.41
CA SER A 341 -35.82 -7.70 -14.94
C SER A 341 -36.20 -6.47 -14.10
N VAL A 342 -35.93 -6.51 -12.79
CA VAL A 342 -36.26 -5.46 -11.82
C VAL A 342 -35.44 -4.19 -12.10
N LEU A 343 -34.14 -4.33 -12.38
CA LEU A 343 -33.21 -3.22 -12.56
C LEU A 343 -32.95 -2.83 -14.03
N VAL A 344 -33.72 -3.38 -14.97
CA VAL A 344 -33.58 -3.11 -16.42
C VAL A 344 -33.68 -1.63 -16.75
N ARG A 345 -34.58 -0.89 -16.06
CA ARG A 345 -34.78 0.54 -16.31
C ARG A 345 -33.52 1.37 -16.05
N HIS A 346 -32.66 0.92 -15.14
CA HIS A 346 -31.44 1.64 -14.75
C HIS A 346 -30.21 1.13 -15.49
N PHE A 347 -30.04 -0.19 -15.58
CA PHE A 347 -28.79 -0.81 -16.06
C PHE A 347 -28.91 -1.55 -17.40
N GLN A 348 -30.10 -1.59 -18.02
CA GLN A 348 -30.33 -2.19 -19.35
C GLN A 348 -29.82 -3.64 -19.47
N ARG A 349 -29.95 -4.44 -18.39
CA ARG A 349 -29.43 -5.81 -18.28
C ARG A 349 -27.90 -5.94 -18.43
N LYS A 350 -27.14 -4.87 -18.23
CA LYS A 350 -25.68 -4.91 -18.25
C LYS A 350 -25.16 -5.62 -17.00
N ALA A 351 -24.36 -6.67 -17.21
CA ALA A 351 -23.62 -7.30 -16.13
C ALA A 351 -22.46 -6.39 -15.74
N LEU A 352 -22.48 -5.89 -14.51
CA LEU A 352 -21.41 -5.06 -13.95
C LEU A 352 -20.69 -5.90 -12.90
N PRO A 353 -19.45 -6.35 -13.15
CA PRO A 353 -18.68 -7.06 -12.15
C PRO A 353 -18.20 -6.08 -11.07
N LEU A 354 -18.14 -6.51 -9.81
CA LEU A 354 -17.52 -5.74 -8.75
C LEU A 354 -16.01 -5.61 -9.01
N VAL A 355 -15.44 -4.51 -8.54
CA VAL A 355 -13.99 -4.29 -8.56
C VAL A 355 -13.27 -5.33 -7.71
N GLY A 356 -12.02 -5.64 -8.07
CA GLY A 356 -11.18 -6.51 -7.25
C GLY A 356 -11.04 -5.96 -5.83
N GLY A 357 -11.15 -6.83 -4.84
CA GLY A 357 -11.13 -6.48 -3.41
C GLY A 357 -12.48 -6.15 -2.81
N ALA A 358 -13.52 -5.95 -3.62
CA ALA A 358 -14.87 -5.73 -3.09
C ALA A 358 -15.30 -6.94 -2.22
N PRO A 359 -15.91 -6.70 -1.06
CA PRO A 359 -16.38 -7.77 -0.21
C PRO A 359 -17.50 -8.56 -0.90
N CYS A 360 -17.55 -9.85 -0.64
CA CYS A 360 -18.56 -10.76 -1.18
C CYS A 360 -18.98 -11.80 -0.14
N MET A 361 -20.17 -12.40 -0.35
CA MET A 361 -20.75 -13.40 0.55
C MET A 361 -20.90 -12.88 1.99
N ALA A 362 -21.59 -11.77 2.19
CA ALA A 362 -21.80 -11.16 3.51
C ALA A 362 -20.49 -10.88 4.25
N ASN A 363 -19.52 -10.29 3.52
CA ASN A 363 -18.18 -9.97 4.01
C ASN A 363 -17.32 -11.18 4.43
N GLN A 364 -17.64 -12.40 3.99
CA GLN A 364 -16.83 -13.59 4.26
C GLN A 364 -15.69 -13.79 3.25
N GLY A 365 -15.66 -13.00 2.18
CA GLY A 365 -14.66 -13.09 1.14
C GLY A 365 -14.46 -11.79 0.37
N TYR A 366 -13.57 -11.84 -0.62
CA TYR A 366 -13.29 -10.74 -1.55
C TYR A 366 -13.38 -11.21 -3.00
N CYS A 367 -13.69 -10.28 -3.91
CA CYS A 367 -13.65 -10.53 -5.34
C CYS A 367 -12.23 -10.46 -5.87
N ASP A 368 -11.75 -11.52 -6.52
CA ASP A 368 -10.44 -11.52 -7.17
C ASP A 368 -10.46 -10.81 -8.55
N LYS A 369 -9.29 -10.74 -9.21
CA LYS A 369 -9.13 -10.16 -10.57
C LYS A 369 -10.00 -10.85 -11.63
N PHE A 370 -10.45 -12.08 -11.39
CA PHE A 370 -11.33 -12.84 -12.29
C PHE A 370 -12.81 -12.69 -11.92
N HIS A 371 -13.14 -11.80 -10.99
CA HIS A 371 -14.47 -11.58 -10.45
C HIS A 371 -15.07 -12.86 -9.85
N LEU A 372 -14.23 -13.62 -9.14
CA LEU A 372 -14.63 -14.77 -8.36
C LEU A 372 -14.54 -14.44 -6.87
N CYS A 373 -15.59 -14.76 -6.12
CA CYS A 373 -15.57 -14.60 -4.67
C CYS A 373 -14.65 -15.63 -4.01
N ARG A 374 -13.56 -15.16 -3.41
CA ARG A 374 -12.59 -15.92 -2.62
C ARG A 374 -12.94 -15.71 -1.15
N LEU A 375 -13.31 -16.78 -0.46
CA LEU A 375 -13.55 -16.73 0.97
C LEU A 375 -12.24 -16.50 1.71
N LEU A 376 -12.28 -15.70 2.76
CA LEU A 376 -11.19 -15.56 3.72
C LEU A 376 -11.14 -16.86 4.53
N ASP A 377 -10.05 -17.62 4.42
CA ASP A 377 -9.82 -18.76 5.31
C ASP A 377 -9.71 -18.24 6.75
N ALA A 378 -10.39 -18.91 7.68
CA ALA A 378 -10.45 -18.56 9.10
C ALA A 378 -9.07 -18.50 9.78
N ASP A 379 -8.08 -19.16 9.18
CA ASP A 379 -6.66 -19.00 9.50
C ASP A 379 -6.05 -17.97 8.55
N GLY A 380 -6.27 -16.69 8.85
CA GLY A 380 -5.68 -15.59 8.08
C GLY A 380 -4.14 -15.70 7.94
N PRO A 381 -3.51 -14.88 7.11
CA PRO A 381 -2.04 -14.83 6.99
C PRO A 381 -1.33 -14.61 8.33
N ILE A 382 -2.00 -13.97 9.31
CA ILE A 382 -1.52 -13.77 10.68
C ILE A 382 -1.48 -15.08 11.51
N ALA A 383 -2.39 -16.03 11.26
CA ALA A 383 -2.35 -17.36 11.88
C ALA A 383 -1.17 -18.20 11.36
N ARG A 384 -0.77 -17.97 10.09
CA ARG A 384 0.50 -18.49 9.55
C ARG A 384 1.71 -17.85 10.22
N LEU A 385 1.68 -16.54 10.45
CA LEU A 385 2.75 -15.79 11.14
C LEU A 385 2.96 -16.26 12.60
N LYS A 386 1.90 -16.51 13.36
CA LYS A 386 2.01 -16.90 14.78
C LYS A 386 2.71 -18.25 15.00
N ASN A 387 2.72 -19.13 14.00
CA ASN A 387 3.49 -20.38 14.03
C ASN A 387 4.85 -20.29 13.31
N SER A 388 5.11 -19.22 12.55
CA SER A 388 6.28 -19.07 11.67
C SER A 388 7.40 -18.16 12.19
N VAL A 389 7.23 -17.48 13.33
CA VAL A 389 8.29 -16.62 13.93
C VAL A 389 9.59 -17.39 14.21
N LEU A 390 9.59 -18.73 14.16
CA LEU A 390 10.78 -19.54 14.43
C LEU A 390 11.45 -20.20 13.22
N ASN A 391 10.86 -20.26 12.02
CA ASN A 391 11.49 -20.88 10.84
C ASN A 391 11.04 -20.22 9.51
N LEU A 392 11.64 -19.07 9.16
CA LEU A 392 11.38 -18.37 7.89
C LEU A 392 11.99 -19.05 6.65
N ASP A 393 12.80 -20.10 6.83
CA ASP A 393 13.39 -20.87 5.73
C ASP A 393 12.52 -22.10 5.33
N GLU A 394 11.43 -22.42 6.05
CA GLU A 394 10.58 -23.61 5.77
C GLU A 394 9.36 -23.35 4.87
N PHE A 395 9.01 -22.08 4.59
CA PHE A 395 7.95 -21.76 3.61
C PHE A 395 8.48 -21.67 2.18
N GLU A 396 9.69 -22.20 1.93
CA GLU A 396 10.11 -22.53 0.59
C GLU A 396 9.15 -23.54 -0.05
N ASP A 397 8.27 -22.99 -0.86
CA ASP A 397 8.42 -23.24 -2.28
C ASP A 397 8.10 -24.66 -2.76
N MET A 398 6.96 -25.21 -2.30
CA MET A 398 6.38 -26.38 -2.96
C MET A 398 6.25 -26.16 -4.49
N GLY A 399 6.03 -24.93 -4.94
CA GLY A 399 5.90 -24.58 -6.36
C GLY A 399 7.17 -24.74 -7.18
N GLU A 400 8.29 -24.12 -6.77
CA GLU A 400 9.57 -24.28 -7.49
C GLU A 400 10.24 -25.62 -7.18
N TRP A 401 10.10 -26.18 -5.96
CA TRP A 401 10.56 -27.53 -5.67
C TRP A 401 9.85 -28.57 -6.54
N MET A 402 8.52 -28.46 -6.73
CA MET A 402 7.78 -29.33 -7.65
C MET A 402 8.22 -29.15 -9.10
N LYS A 403 8.57 -27.93 -9.53
CA LYS A 403 9.10 -27.69 -10.88
C LYS A 403 10.53 -28.21 -11.05
N ALA A 404 11.38 -28.06 -10.04
CA ALA A 404 12.77 -28.51 -10.05
C ALA A 404 12.89 -30.03 -9.89
N HIS A 405 11.97 -30.67 -9.17
CA HIS A 405 12.00 -32.09 -8.81
C HIS A 405 10.77 -32.87 -9.30
N TRP A 406 10.18 -32.44 -10.42
CA TRP A 406 9.01 -33.09 -11.04
C TRP A 406 9.23 -34.59 -11.30
N TRP A 407 10.47 -34.99 -11.58
CA TRP A 407 10.87 -36.38 -11.80
C TRP A 407 10.74 -37.25 -10.54
N ALA A 408 10.97 -36.68 -9.35
CA ALA A 408 10.85 -37.41 -8.08
C ALA A 408 9.38 -37.72 -7.75
N ILE A 409 8.48 -36.78 -8.07
CA ILE A 409 7.03 -36.95 -7.95
C ILE A 409 6.55 -38.04 -8.91
N LEU A 410 7.04 -38.03 -10.15
CA LEU A 410 6.70 -39.03 -11.15
C LEU A 410 7.19 -40.44 -10.75
N LEU A 411 8.40 -40.54 -10.19
CA LEU A 411 8.90 -41.79 -9.62
C LEU A 411 8.05 -42.30 -8.45
N ALA A 412 7.63 -41.41 -7.54
CA ALA A 412 6.78 -41.77 -6.42
C ALA A 412 5.38 -42.28 -6.86
N ILE A 413 4.81 -41.68 -7.90
CA ILE A 413 3.54 -42.14 -8.48
C ILE A 413 3.71 -43.50 -9.15
N LEU A 414 4.80 -43.72 -9.89
CA LEU A 414 5.08 -45.00 -10.54
C LEU A 414 5.33 -46.11 -9.52
N THR A 415 6.06 -45.85 -8.43
CA THR A 415 6.28 -46.84 -7.37
C THR A 415 4.98 -47.18 -6.63
N LEU A 416 4.16 -46.19 -6.30
CA LEU A 416 2.83 -46.42 -5.71
C LEU A 416 1.92 -47.23 -6.64
N SER A 417 1.94 -46.93 -7.94
CA SER A 417 1.17 -47.68 -8.94
C SER A 417 1.65 -49.12 -9.08
N ALA A 418 2.96 -49.35 -9.04
CA ALA A 418 3.55 -50.69 -9.05
C ALA A 418 3.21 -51.47 -7.77
N ILE A 419 3.23 -50.83 -6.61
CA ILE A 419 2.84 -51.45 -5.33
C ILE A 419 1.34 -51.79 -5.34
N MET A 420 0.49 -50.91 -5.85
CA MET A 420 -0.94 -51.19 -6.03
C MET A 420 -1.17 -52.34 -7.03
N GLY A 421 -0.44 -52.37 -8.14
CA GLY A 421 -0.50 -53.48 -9.10
C GLY A 421 -0.06 -54.81 -8.49
N CYS A 422 1.05 -54.82 -7.74
CA CYS A 422 1.56 -56.00 -7.05
C CYS A 422 0.61 -56.47 -5.94
N THR A 423 0.03 -55.56 -5.15
CA THR A 423 -0.94 -55.93 -4.10
C THR A 423 -2.23 -56.49 -4.68
N VAL A 424 -2.73 -55.94 -5.79
CA VAL A 424 -3.87 -56.53 -6.52
C VAL A 424 -3.53 -57.90 -7.10
N CYS A 425 -2.31 -58.09 -7.63
CA CYS A 425 -1.87 -59.40 -8.12
C CYS A 425 -1.67 -60.45 -7.01
N LEU A 426 -1.18 -60.03 -5.84
CA LEU A 426 -0.85 -60.93 -4.72
C LEU A 426 -2.06 -61.22 -3.81
N CYS A 427 -3.01 -60.29 -3.71
CA CYS A 427 -4.24 -60.44 -2.90
C CYS A 427 -5.48 -60.80 -3.73
N GLY A 428 -5.34 -60.94 -5.06
CA GLY A 428 -6.40 -61.34 -6.00
C GLY A 428 -6.32 -62.80 -6.49
N GLN A 429 -5.41 -63.61 -5.93
CA GLN A 429 -5.52 -65.08 -5.95
C GLN A 429 -6.30 -65.57 -4.72
#